data_AF-A0AAN0IQS0-F1
#
_entry.id   AF-A0AAN0IQS0-F1
#
_cell.length_a   1.000
_cell.length_b   1.000
_cell.length_c   1.000
_cell.angle_alpha   90.00
_cell.angle_beta   90.00
_cell.angle_gamma   90.00
#
_symmetry.space_group_name_H-M   'P 1'
#
loop_
_entity.id
_entity.type
_entity.pdbx_description
1 polymer ?
#
loop_
_entity_poly.entity_id
_entity_poly.type
_entity_poly.pdbx_seq_one_letter_code
_entity_poly.pdbx_strand_id
1 'polypeptide(L)'
;MDCRVEILPDILLLPRPPLLLSLPPCVASSYDCCFAVARQPEATPLSLERAARCRRELALSSKCMSSCRVPEWTLRLFEFDHLRDEVIEAQRVNSLSLNDKGVDPLPNDITSLSYWLSRRLPVDEKTKLEFLSINCPTKRLMLGLRLLKENTELYCSECGILITQKQYIFSMSVDGPLASYVNEGGFVHETLTVTESYNLKKSGRPTTENSWFPGYQWTILYCSRCRDHKGWSFDAVKKDLVPLKFYGLRRPGLVFSVKKPSENES
;
A
#
# COMPACT_ATOMS: atom_id res chain seq x y z
N MET A 1 -34.73 12.94 16.11
CA MET A 1 -33.85 13.95 15.50
C MET A 1 -33.23 13.29 14.29
N ASP A 2 -33.77 13.58 13.11
CA ASP A 2 -33.34 13.00 11.83
C ASP A 2 -32.02 13.63 11.38
N CYS A 3 -30.95 12.83 11.32
CA CYS A 3 -29.70 13.24 10.69
C CYS A 3 -29.76 12.91 9.20
N ARG A 4 -30.04 13.93 8.37
CA ARG A 4 -29.81 13.86 6.92
C ARG A 4 -28.31 13.93 6.64
N VAL A 5 -27.78 12.94 5.93
CA VAL A 5 -26.41 12.95 5.40
C VAL A 5 -26.42 13.82 4.14
N GLU A 6 -25.82 15.00 4.21
CA GLU A 6 -25.56 15.83 3.04
C GLU A 6 -24.31 15.30 2.32
N ILE A 7 -24.50 14.79 1.11
CA ILE A 7 -23.43 14.40 0.19
C ILE A 7 -22.82 15.71 -0.35
N LEU A 8 -21.55 15.97 -0.03
CA LEU A 8 -20.79 17.10 -0.59
C LEU A 8 -20.70 16.96 -2.13
N PRO A 9 -20.88 18.05 -2.89
CA PRO A 9 -20.82 18.01 -4.34
C PRO A 9 -19.39 17.73 -4.85
N ASP A 10 -19.34 17.13 -6.04
CA ASP A 10 -18.16 16.57 -6.71
C ASP A 10 -16.90 17.44 -6.59
N ILE A 11 -15.83 16.82 -6.06
CA ILE A 11 -14.49 17.38 -6.06
C ILE A 11 -14.02 17.49 -7.51
N LEU A 12 -13.90 18.71 -8.00
CA LEU A 12 -13.26 19.04 -9.27
C LEU A 12 -11.80 18.55 -9.23
N LEU A 13 -11.52 17.50 -10.00
CA LEU A 13 -10.19 16.91 -10.15
C LEU A 13 -9.20 17.97 -10.66
N LEU A 14 -8.20 18.28 -9.84
CA LEU A 14 -7.05 19.09 -10.24
C LEU A 14 -6.27 18.42 -11.38
N PRO A 15 -5.59 19.19 -12.25
CA PRO A 15 -4.86 18.65 -13.38
C PRO A 15 -3.69 17.75 -12.95
N ARG A 16 -3.50 16.67 -13.72
CA ARG A 16 -2.49 15.61 -13.54
C ARG A 16 -1.08 16.17 -13.28
N PRO A 17 -0.33 15.65 -12.28
CA PRO A 17 1.12 15.83 -12.25
C PRO A 17 1.78 14.99 -13.37
N PRO A 18 2.85 15.50 -14.01
CA PRO A 18 3.48 14.80 -15.12
C PRO A 18 4.67 13.99 -14.62
N LEU A 19 4.49 12.76 -14.13
CA LEU A 19 5.58 11.79 -14.02
C LEU A 19 5.02 10.36 -14.20
N LEU A 20 4.71 10.00 -15.45
CA LEU A 20 4.44 8.63 -15.86
C LEU A 20 5.65 8.10 -16.63
N LEU A 21 6.17 6.94 -16.24
CA LEU A 21 6.88 6.07 -17.17
C LEU A 21 5.92 5.80 -18.33
N SER A 22 6.21 6.38 -19.50
CA SER A 22 5.38 6.18 -20.69
C SER A 22 5.49 4.72 -21.12
N LEU A 23 4.36 4.01 -21.11
CA LEU A 23 4.28 2.75 -21.83
C LEU A 23 4.51 3.04 -23.33
N PRO A 24 5.20 2.15 -24.06
CA PRO A 24 5.23 2.23 -25.52
C PRO A 24 3.79 2.23 -26.07
N PRO A 25 3.46 3.05 -27.08
CA PRO A 25 2.09 3.20 -27.58
C PRO A 25 1.41 1.89 -27.99
N CYS A 26 2.20 0.94 -28.50
CA CYS A 26 1.76 -0.39 -28.91
C CYS A 26 1.35 -1.30 -27.74
N VAL A 27 1.94 -1.10 -26.56
CA VAL A 27 1.62 -1.85 -25.33
C VAL A 27 0.38 -1.24 -24.67
N ALA A 28 0.22 0.08 -24.71
CA ALA A 28 -0.96 0.75 -24.17
C ALA A 28 -2.27 0.28 -24.85
N SER A 29 -2.24 0.11 -26.18
CA SER A 29 -3.39 -0.34 -26.98
C SER A 29 -3.90 -1.75 -26.63
N SER A 30 -3.01 -2.70 -26.32
CA SER A 30 -3.42 -4.08 -25.97
C SER A 30 -4.02 -4.17 -24.57
N TYR A 31 -3.52 -3.37 -23.62
CA TYR A 31 -4.03 -3.34 -22.25
C TYR A 31 -5.34 -2.54 -22.10
N ASP A 32 -5.57 -1.51 -22.94
CA ASP A 32 -6.84 -0.78 -22.98
C ASP A 32 -8.00 -1.68 -23.46
N CYS A 33 -7.72 -2.69 -24.31
CA CYS A 33 -8.74 -3.64 -24.78
C CYS A 33 -9.26 -4.56 -23.65
N CYS A 34 -8.40 -4.96 -22.70
CA CYS A 34 -8.80 -5.74 -21.53
C CYS A 34 -9.77 -4.99 -20.60
N PHE A 35 -9.78 -3.65 -20.62
CA PHE A 35 -10.60 -2.82 -19.73
C PHE A 35 -12.05 -2.69 -20.14
N ALA A 36 -12.38 -2.85 -21.42
CA ALA A 36 -13.75 -2.74 -21.90
C ALA A 36 -14.63 -3.94 -21.49
N VAL A 37 -14.02 -5.07 -21.10
CA VAL A 37 -14.73 -6.33 -20.81
C VAL A 37 -15.12 -6.46 -19.33
N ALA A 38 -14.42 -5.81 -18.41
CA ALA A 38 -14.58 -6.02 -16.96
C ALA A 38 -15.73 -5.24 -16.29
N ARG A 39 -16.57 -4.50 -17.03
CA ARG A 39 -17.67 -3.67 -16.48
C ARG A 39 -19.08 -4.16 -16.84
N GLN A 40 -19.40 -5.43 -16.68
CA GLN A 40 -20.80 -5.87 -16.74
C GLN A 40 -21.07 -6.97 -15.70
N PRO A 41 -22.01 -6.77 -14.75
CA PRO A 41 -22.59 -7.87 -14.02
C PRO A 41 -23.59 -8.58 -14.95
N GLU A 42 -23.57 -9.92 -14.93
CA GLU A 42 -24.42 -10.87 -15.68
C GLU A 42 -23.94 -11.35 -17.06
N ALA A 43 -23.91 -12.68 -17.20
CA ALA A 43 -23.47 -13.39 -18.40
C ALA A 43 -24.62 -13.52 -19.41
N THR A 44 -24.66 -12.61 -20.39
CA THR A 44 -25.52 -12.70 -21.58
C THR A 44 -24.80 -13.42 -22.74
N PRO A 45 -25.49 -13.95 -23.77
CA PRO A 45 -24.85 -14.61 -24.92
C PRO A 45 -23.80 -13.74 -25.65
N LEU A 46 -23.98 -12.41 -25.62
CA LEU A 46 -23.02 -11.40 -26.10
C LEU A 46 -21.72 -11.35 -25.28
N SER A 47 -21.71 -11.75 -24.00
CA SER A 47 -20.52 -11.78 -23.15
C SER A 47 -19.61 -12.97 -23.47
N LEU A 48 -20.19 -14.10 -23.89
CA LEU A 48 -19.45 -15.30 -24.34
C LEU A 48 -18.78 -15.08 -25.69
N GLU A 49 -19.45 -14.41 -26.64
CA GLU A 49 -18.84 -14.01 -27.92
C GLU A 49 -17.74 -12.96 -27.76
N ARG A 50 -17.89 -12.03 -26.81
CA ARG A 50 -16.84 -11.05 -26.46
C ARG A 50 -15.66 -11.69 -25.74
N ALA A 51 -15.87 -12.66 -24.86
CA ALA A 51 -14.80 -13.45 -24.25
C ALA A 51 -14.06 -14.33 -25.27
N ALA A 52 -14.76 -14.85 -26.28
CA ALA A 52 -14.14 -15.54 -27.42
C ALA A 52 -13.33 -14.58 -28.31
N ARG A 53 -13.80 -13.33 -28.48
CA ARG A 53 -13.06 -12.25 -29.18
C ARG A 53 -11.82 -11.82 -28.42
N CYS A 54 -11.92 -11.65 -27.10
CA CYS A 54 -10.79 -11.31 -26.22
C CYS A 54 -9.72 -12.42 -26.23
N ARG A 55 -10.13 -13.71 -26.25
CA ARG A 55 -9.21 -14.85 -26.45
C ARG A 55 -8.54 -14.85 -27.83
N ARG A 56 -9.26 -14.46 -28.88
CA ARG A 56 -8.67 -14.27 -30.22
C ARG A 56 -7.72 -13.07 -30.27
N GLU A 57 -8.00 -11.99 -29.55
CA GLU A 57 -7.13 -10.82 -29.45
C GLU A 57 -5.88 -11.06 -28.60
N LEU A 58 -5.96 -11.88 -27.55
CA LEU A 58 -4.79 -12.41 -26.84
C LEU A 58 -3.94 -13.33 -27.73
N ALA A 59 -4.56 -14.15 -28.59
CA ALA A 59 -3.83 -14.91 -29.60
C ALA A 59 -3.22 -14.00 -30.70
N LEU A 60 -3.86 -12.87 -31.00
CA LEU A 60 -3.30 -11.82 -31.86
C LEU A 60 -2.22 -11.00 -31.16
N SER A 61 -2.18 -10.95 -29.82
CA SER A 61 -1.10 -10.31 -29.04
C SER A 61 0.25 -10.95 -29.35
N SER A 62 0.34 -12.28 -29.42
CA SER A 62 1.57 -12.98 -29.85
C SER A 62 2.04 -12.55 -31.24
N LYS A 63 1.10 -12.27 -32.17
CA LYS A 63 1.39 -11.78 -33.52
C LYS A 63 1.72 -10.28 -33.55
N CYS A 64 1.05 -9.45 -32.77
CA CYS A 64 1.34 -8.02 -32.65
C CYS A 64 2.65 -7.74 -31.90
N MET A 65 3.05 -8.61 -30.95
CA MET A 65 4.34 -8.55 -30.26
C MET A 65 5.52 -8.70 -31.23
N SER A 66 5.39 -9.56 -32.26
CA SER A 66 6.39 -9.67 -33.33
C SER A 66 6.54 -8.42 -34.21
N SER A 67 5.56 -7.50 -34.17
CA SER A 67 5.60 -6.19 -34.83
C SER A 67 6.10 -5.06 -33.93
N CYS A 68 6.20 -5.30 -32.62
CA CYS A 68 6.74 -4.31 -31.69
C CYS A 68 8.27 -4.34 -31.74
N ARG A 69 8.89 -3.17 -31.98
CA ARG A 69 10.35 -3.01 -31.90
C ARG A 69 10.82 -2.90 -30.45
N VAL A 70 10.43 -3.85 -29.60
CA VAL A 70 10.96 -3.95 -28.23
C VAL A 70 11.50 -5.36 -28.01
N PRO A 71 12.62 -5.49 -27.27
CA PRO A 71 13.11 -6.80 -26.88
C PRO A 71 12.05 -7.59 -26.09
N GLU A 72 12.03 -8.92 -26.27
CA GLU A 72 11.09 -9.81 -25.59
C GLU A 72 11.15 -9.69 -24.05
N TRP A 73 12.34 -9.45 -23.50
CA TRP A 73 12.51 -9.26 -22.06
C TRP A 73 11.73 -8.06 -21.52
N THR A 74 11.48 -7.04 -22.34
CA THR A 74 10.72 -5.85 -21.95
C THR A 74 9.25 -6.18 -21.74
N LEU A 75 8.69 -7.10 -22.52
CA LEU A 75 7.30 -7.50 -22.40
C LEU A 75 7.07 -8.39 -21.16
N ARG A 76 8.05 -9.24 -20.83
CA ARG A 76 8.07 -10.02 -19.59
C ARG A 76 7.97 -9.18 -18.32
N LEU A 77 8.46 -7.94 -18.32
CA LEU A 77 8.33 -7.03 -17.18
C LEU A 77 6.88 -6.68 -16.83
N PHE A 78 5.94 -6.88 -17.77
CA PHE A 78 4.52 -6.59 -17.58
C PHE A 78 3.66 -7.84 -17.42
N GLU A 79 4.25 -9.04 -17.53
CA GLU A 79 3.55 -10.30 -17.33
C GLU A 79 3.14 -10.46 -15.87
N PHE A 80 1.94 -11.02 -15.66
CA PHE A 80 1.38 -11.18 -14.32
C PHE A 80 2.26 -12.03 -13.41
N ASP A 81 2.73 -13.18 -13.91
CA ASP A 81 3.55 -14.11 -13.14
C ASP A 81 4.85 -13.45 -12.68
N HIS A 82 5.53 -12.72 -13.59
CA HIS A 82 6.72 -11.96 -13.24
C HIS A 82 6.45 -10.88 -12.20
N LEU A 83 5.40 -10.07 -12.38
CA LEU A 83 5.04 -9.03 -11.41
C LEU A 83 4.67 -9.62 -10.05
N ARG A 84 3.99 -10.77 -10.02
CA ARG A 84 3.63 -11.48 -8.79
C ARG A 84 4.86 -12.00 -8.06
N ASP A 85 5.80 -12.60 -8.78
CA ASP A 85 7.07 -13.07 -8.21
C ASP A 85 7.91 -11.91 -7.68
N GLU A 86 7.94 -10.78 -8.38
CA GLU A 86 8.59 -9.56 -7.92
C GLU A 86 7.96 -9.01 -6.63
N VAL A 87 6.64 -9.16 -6.43
CA VAL A 87 5.97 -8.76 -5.17
C VAL A 87 6.42 -9.67 -4.03
N ILE A 88 6.52 -10.98 -4.28
CA ILE A 88 6.98 -11.95 -3.28
C ILE A 88 8.42 -11.65 -2.89
N GLU A 89 9.29 -11.46 -3.88
CA GLU A 89 10.71 -11.21 -3.66
C GLU A 89 10.93 -9.86 -2.98
N ALA A 90 10.21 -8.80 -3.38
CA ALA A 90 10.32 -7.50 -2.74
C ALA A 90 9.87 -7.54 -1.27
N GLN A 91 8.83 -8.28 -0.92
CA GLN A 91 8.45 -8.47 0.49
C GLN A 91 9.56 -9.18 1.28
N ARG A 92 10.17 -10.21 0.70
CA ARG A 92 11.25 -10.98 1.31
C ARG A 92 12.49 -10.12 1.54
N VAL A 93 12.96 -9.40 0.52
CA VAL A 93 14.17 -8.56 0.58
C VAL A 93 13.99 -7.39 1.55
N ASN A 94 12.81 -6.78 1.58
CA ASN A 94 12.54 -5.64 2.45
C ASN A 94 12.12 -6.02 3.87
N SER A 95 12.08 -7.33 4.20
CA SER A 95 11.59 -7.84 5.49
C SER A 95 10.20 -7.30 5.86
N LEU A 96 9.39 -6.95 4.86
CA LEU A 96 8.08 -6.33 5.02
C LEU A 96 7.01 -7.36 4.62
N SER A 97 6.59 -8.18 5.57
CA SER A 97 5.50 -9.14 5.37
C SER A 97 4.17 -8.41 5.32
N LEU A 98 3.62 -8.23 4.12
CA LEU A 98 2.29 -7.63 3.95
C LEU A 98 1.17 -8.66 4.14
N ASN A 99 1.51 -9.94 4.17
CA ASN A 99 0.62 -11.05 4.50
C ASN A 99 0.93 -11.64 5.88
N ASP A 100 -0.11 -12.15 6.54
CA ASP A 100 0.02 -13.11 7.62
C ASP A 100 -0.06 -14.53 7.06
N LYS A 101 0.78 -15.44 7.56
CA LYS A 101 0.89 -16.81 7.07
C LYS A 101 -0.35 -17.61 7.47
N GLY A 102 -1.35 -17.62 6.58
CA GLY A 102 -2.47 -18.57 6.66
C GLY A 102 -3.87 -17.97 6.57
N VAL A 103 -4.02 -16.64 6.67
CA VAL A 103 -5.36 -15.98 6.70
C VAL A 103 -5.72 -15.31 5.38
N ASP A 104 -4.76 -14.69 4.69
CA ASP A 104 -5.01 -14.03 3.41
C ASP A 104 -3.96 -14.43 2.35
N PRO A 105 -4.27 -15.39 1.47
CA PRO A 105 -3.34 -15.83 0.44
C PRO A 105 -3.09 -14.73 -0.60
N LEU A 106 -1.89 -14.71 -1.17
CA LEU A 106 -1.56 -13.77 -2.24
C LEU A 106 -2.52 -13.96 -3.43
N PRO A 107 -3.22 -12.92 -3.90
CA PRO A 107 -4.19 -13.06 -4.99
C PRO A 107 -3.57 -13.60 -6.28
N ASN A 108 -4.39 -14.33 -7.05
CA ASN A 108 -4.00 -14.98 -8.30
C ASN A 108 -4.53 -14.26 -9.55
N ASP A 109 -5.01 -13.03 -9.41
CA ASP A 109 -5.41 -12.17 -10.51
C ASP A 109 -4.80 -10.77 -10.37
N ILE A 110 -4.50 -10.12 -11.49
CA ILE A 110 -3.78 -8.84 -11.52
C ILE A 110 -4.57 -7.70 -10.85
N THR A 111 -5.90 -7.73 -10.94
CA THR A 111 -6.75 -6.66 -10.41
C THR A 111 -6.76 -6.72 -8.89
N SER A 112 -7.10 -7.87 -8.32
CA SER A 112 -7.09 -8.07 -6.88
C SER A 112 -5.69 -7.90 -6.31
N LEU A 113 -4.64 -8.41 -6.97
CA LEU A 113 -3.26 -8.22 -6.51
C LEU A 113 -2.88 -6.73 -6.47
N SER A 114 -3.25 -5.95 -7.48
CA SER A 114 -2.96 -4.52 -7.52
C SER A 114 -3.64 -3.74 -6.38
N TYR A 115 -4.89 -4.06 -6.05
CA TYR A 115 -5.62 -3.43 -4.94
C TYR A 115 -5.11 -3.93 -3.59
N TRP A 116 -4.87 -5.24 -3.48
CA TRP A 116 -4.31 -5.90 -2.31
C TRP A 116 -3.00 -5.23 -1.89
N LEU A 117 -2.10 -4.96 -2.85
CA LEU A 117 -0.84 -4.28 -2.59
C LEU A 117 -1.07 -2.80 -2.22
N SER A 118 -1.91 -2.07 -2.97
CA SER A 118 -2.16 -0.65 -2.69
C SER A 118 -2.77 -0.39 -1.31
N ARG A 119 -3.57 -1.34 -0.79
CA ARG A 119 -4.19 -1.23 0.54
C ARG A 119 -3.16 -1.40 1.66
N ARG A 120 -2.18 -2.27 1.46
CA ARG A 120 -1.22 -2.72 2.48
C ARG A 120 0.05 -1.90 2.54
N LEU A 121 0.35 -1.16 1.47
CA LEU A 121 1.52 -0.30 1.43
C LEU A 121 1.38 0.86 2.41
N PRO A 122 2.36 1.06 3.31
CA PRO A 122 2.42 2.24 4.15
C PRO A 122 2.90 3.41 3.28
N VAL A 123 1.96 4.17 2.75
CA VAL A 123 2.22 5.38 1.93
C VAL A 123 1.44 6.57 2.47
N ASP A 124 1.70 7.76 1.96
CA ASP A 124 0.98 9.00 2.29
C ASP A 124 -0.34 9.15 1.49
N GLU A 125 -1.21 10.07 1.93
CA GLU A 125 -2.59 10.16 1.42
C GLU A 125 -2.63 10.47 -0.07
N LYS A 126 -1.74 11.36 -0.53
CA LYS A 126 -1.58 11.70 -1.93
C LYS A 126 -1.26 10.46 -2.78
N THR A 127 -0.34 9.61 -2.33
CA THR A 127 -0.01 8.37 -3.04
C THR A 127 -1.16 7.35 -3.01
N LYS A 128 -1.94 7.26 -1.92
CA LYS A 128 -3.17 6.44 -1.91
C LYS A 128 -4.18 6.92 -2.95
N LEU A 129 -4.39 8.23 -3.04
CA LEU A 129 -5.28 8.80 -4.06
C LEU A 129 -4.75 8.54 -5.47
N GLU A 130 -3.44 8.59 -5.68
CA GLU A 130 -2.81 8.21 -6.94
C GLU A 130 -3.12 6.75 -7.31
N PHE A 131 -2.94 5.80 -6.39
CA PHE A 131 -3.31 4.40 -6.61
C PHE A 131 -4.77 4.23 -7.04
N LEU A 132 -5.69 4.93 -6.38
CA LEU A 132 -7.12 4.87 -6.67
C LEU A 132 -7.46 5.51 -8.02
N SER A 133 -6.71 6.53 -8.44
CA SER A 133 -6.89 7.21 -9.73
C SER A 133 -6.40 6.37 -10.93
N ILE A 134 -5.45 5.46 -10.72
CA ILE A 134 -4.91 4.60 -11.78
C ILE A 134 -5.94 3.53 -12.11
N ASN A 135 -6.49 3.53 -13.33
CA ASN A 135 -7.43 2.50 -13.76
C ASN A 135 -6.75 1.19 -14.20
N CYS A 136 -5.52 1.24 -14.72
CA CYS A 136 -4.79 0.06 -15.21
C CYS A 136 -4.12 -0.72 -14.05
N PRO A 137 -4.49 -1.98 -13.76
CA PRO A 137 -3.97 -2.81 -12.69
C PRO A 137 -2.47 -3.05 -12.83
N THR A 138 -1.97 -3.25 -14.05
CA THR A 138 -0.53 -3.40 -14.31
C THR A 138 0.24 -2.16 -13.87
N LYS A 139 -0.24 -0.96 -14.25
CA LYS A 139 0.39 0.30 -13.82
C LYS A 139 0.30 0.50 -12.31
N ARG A 140 -0.85 0.19 -11.72
CA ARG A 140 -1.08 0.28 -10.27
C ARG A 140 -0.14 -0.66 -9.51
N LEU A 141 -0.01 -1.91 -9.98
CA LEU A 141 0.87 -2.92 -9.41
C LEU A 141 2.34 -2.54 -9.55
N MET A 142 2.76 -2.02 -10.70
CA MET A 142 4.12 -1.53 -10.92
C MET A 142 4.48 -0.35 -10.00
N LEU A 143 3.56 0.61 -9.81
CA LEU A 143 3.77 1.70 -8.84
C LEU A 143 3.92 1.13 -7.43
N GLY A 144 3.08 0.16 -7.05
CA GLY A 144 3.17 -0.51 -5.77
C GLY A 144 4.50 -1.24 -5.58
N LEU A 145 4.95 -1.97 -6.59
CA LEU A 145 6.24 -2.66 -6.60
C LEU A 145 7.41 -1.69 -6.45
N ARG A 146 7.38 -0.57 -7.15
CA ARG A 146 8.41 0.46 -7.04
C ARG A 146 8.50 0.98 -5.61
N LEU A 147 7.37 1.39 -5.02
CA LEU A 147 7.33 1.90 -3.64
C LEU A 147 7.71 0.81 -2.63
N LEU A 148 7.33 -0.44 -2.90
CA LEU A 148 7.73 -1.59 -2.09
C LEU A 148 9.23 -1.87 -2.17
N LYS A 149 9.92 -1.49 -3.25
CA LYS A 149 11.38 -1.68 -3.39
C LYS A 149 12.20 -0.50 -2.87
N GLU A 150 11.64 0.70 -2.89
CA GLU A 150 12.33 1.90 -2.42
C GLU A 150 12.60 1.83 -0.90
N ASN A 151 13.81 2.24 -0.48
CA ASN A 151 14.16 2.35 0.93
C ASN A 151 13.55 3.64 1.49
N THR A 152 12.47 3.51 2.23
CA THR A 152 11.71 4.65 2.74
C THR A 152 12.02 4.92 4.22
N GLU A 153 12.14 6.20 4.53
CA GLU A 153 12.23 6.73 5.88
C GLU A 153 10.95 7.52 6.17
N LEU A 154 10.52 7.46 7.43
CA LEU A 154 9.27 8.06 7.87
C LEU A 154 9.57 9.21 8.82
N TYR A 155 9.09 10.39 8.45
CA TYR A 155 9.36 11.64 9.14
C TYR A 155 8.09 12.19 9.80
N CYS A 156 8.26 13.00 10.82
CA CYS A 156 7.17 13.76 11.43
C CYS A 156 6.56 14.71 10.39
N SER A 157 5.24 14.62 10.19
CA SER A 157 4.48 15.50 9.29
C SER A 157 4.70 17.00 9.57
N GLU A 158 4.84 17.39 10.84
CA GLU A 158 4.86 18.81 11.21
C GLU A 158 6.25 19.44 11.23
N CYS A 159 7.29 18.66 11.55
CA CYS A 159 8.63 19.23 11.75
C CYS A 159 9.74 18.49 11.01
N GLY A 160 9.40 17.48 10.22
CA GLY A 160 10.33 16.75 9.37
C GLY A 160 11.45 16.02 10.12
N ILE A 161 11.30 15.73 11.41
CA ILE A 161 12.31 14.92 12.15
C ILE A 161 12.06 13.44 11.87
N LEU A 162 13.13 12.65 11.74
CA LEU A 162 13.03 11.20 11.51
C LEU A 162 12.31 10.52 12.68
N ILE A 163 11.29 9.72 12.37
CA ILE A 163 10.50 8.95 13.36
C ILE A 163 10.78 7.46 13.28
N THR A 164 10.86 6.88 12.08
CA THR A 164 11.18 5.45 11.92
C THR A 164 11.66 5.18 10.49
N GLN A 165 12.01 3.93 10.22
CA GLN A 165 12.51 3.47 8.91
C GLN A 165 11.72 2.24 8.50
N LYS A 166 11.61 2.01 7.18
CA LYS A 166 10.86 0.88 6.61
C LYS A 166 11.26 -0.48 7.18
N GLN A 167 12.54 -0.70 7.48
CA GLN A 167 13.05 -1.96 8.02
C GLN A 167 12.46 -2.36 9.38
N TYR A 168 11.88 -1.40 10.10
CA TYR A 168 11.24 -1.64 11.40
C TYR A 168 9.72 -1.87 11.29
N ILE A 169 9.15 -1.71 10.09
CA ILE A 169 7.73 -1.95 9.87
C ILE A 169 7.47 -3.46 9.89
N PHE A 170 6.47 -3.86 10.67
CA PHE A 170 6.05 -5.26 10.80
C PHE A 170 4.54 -5.34 11.00
N SER A 171 3.97 -6.52 10.80
CA SER A 171 2.52 -6.74 10.88
C SER A 171 2.11 -7.32 12.22
N MET A 172 1.31 -6.57 12.98
CA MET A 172 0.56 -7.08 14.15
C MET A 172 -0.84 -7.57 13.79
N SER A 173 -1.36 -7.18 12.62
CA SER A 173 -2.70 -7.52 12.14
C SER A 173 -2.63 -8.37 10.88
N VAL A 174 -3.67 -9.17 10.65
CA VAL A 174 -3.89 -9.93 9.41
C VAL A 174 -4.04 -9.02 8.17
N ASP A 175 -4.48 -7.78 8.38
CA ASP A 175 -4.55 -6.76 7.32
C ASP A 175 -3.16 -6.24 6.91
N GLY A 176 -2.10 -6.59 7.65
CA GLY A 176 -0.74 -6.17 7.42
C GLY A 176 -0.25 -5.15 8.48
N PRO A 177 0.78 -4.35 8.15
CA PRO A 177 1.41 -3.44 9.11
C PRO A 177 0.59 -2.18 9.38
N LEU A 178 -0.42 -1.91 8.55
CA LEU A 178 -1.23 -0.71 8.58
C LEU A 178 -2.70 -1.12 8.68
N ALA A 179 -3.34 -0.81 9.81
CA ALA A 179 -4.72 -1.19 10.07
C ALA A 179 -5.49 -0.02 10.71
N SER A 180 -6.82 -0.03 10.56
CA SER A 180 -7.72 0.97 11.12
C SER A 180 -8.32 0.49 12.43
N TYR A 181 -8.20 1.31 13.47
CA TYR A 181 -8.76 1.04 14.79
C TYR A 181 -9.65 2.20 15.23
N VAL A 182 -10.61 1.94 16.11
CA VAL A 182 -11.51 2.97 16.64
C VAL A 182 -11.21 3.15 18.12
N ASN A 183 -11.06 4.40 18.58
CA ASN A 183 -10.94 4.68 20.01
C ASN A 183 -12.32 4.81 20.68
N GLU A 184 -12.35 4.91 22.00
CA GLU A 184 -13.59 5.06 22.79
C GLU A 184 -14.44 6.27 22.38
N GLY A 185 -13.79 7.34 21.91
CA GLY A 185 -14.44 8.54 21.40
C GLY A 185 -15.04 8.38 20.00
N GLY A 186 -14.92 7.21 19.37
CA GLY A 186 -15.42 6.94 18.01
C GLY A 186 -14.51 7.43 16.89
N PHE A 187 -13.28 7.88 17.19
CA PHE A 187 -12.33 8.33 16.18
C PHE A 187 -11.58 7.16 15.55
N VAL A 188 -11.55 7.14 14.22
CA VAL A 188 -10.81 6.14 13.44
C VAL A 188 -9.34 6.55 13.32
N HIS A 189 -8.45 5.61 13.65
CA HIS A 189 -7.01 5.77 13.60
C HIS A 189 -6.39 4.69 12.71
N GLU A 190 -5.91 5.12 11.55
CA GLU A 190 -5.02 4.30 10.72
C GLU A 190 -3.63 4.26 11.36
N THR A 191 -3.23 3.07 11.83
CA THR A 191 -2.09 2.87 12.71
C THR A 191 -1.10 1.91 12.06
N LEU A 192 0.14 2.39 11.89
CA LEU A 192 1.29 1.65 11.37
C LEU A 192 2.08 1.03 12.52
N THR A 193 2.30 -0.29 12.49
CA THR A 193 3.07 -0.99 13.51
C THR A 193 4.55 -1.06 13.17
N VAL A 194 5.40 -0.59 14.09
CA VAL A 194 6.86 -0.62 13.96
C VAL A 194 7.53 -1.13 15.24
N THR A 195 8.64 -1.85 15.09
CA THR A 195 9.43 -2.37 16.22
C THR A 195 10.29 -1.27 16.85
N GLU A 196 10.84 -0.37 16.05
CA GLU A 196 11.69 0.74 16.50
C GLU A 196 11.18 2.10 16.05
N SER A 197 11.43 3.11 16.89
CA SER A 197 11.13 4.51 16.60
C SER A 197 12.15 5.44 17.25
N TYR A 198 12.29 6.63 16.67
CA TYR A 198 13.21 7.69 17.05
C TYR A 198 12.43 8.96 17.36
N ASN A 199 13.01 9.84 18.18
CA ASN A 199 12.48 11.18 18.40
C ASN A 199 11.01 11.22 18.89
N LEU A 200 10.60 10.23 19.67
CA LEU A 200 9.29 10.18 20.32
C LEU A 200 9.44 10.18 21.85
N LYS A 201 8.51 10.82 22.55
CA LYS A 201 8.43 10.84 24.02
C LYS A 201 7.08 10.31 24.49
N LYS A 202 7.11 9.39 25.45
CA LYS A 202 5.92 8.89 26.15
C LYS A 202 5.33 9.99 27.05
N SER A 203 4.00 10.03 27.16
CA SER A 203 3.28 10.91 28.05
C SER A 203 2.15 10.15 28.74
N GLY A 204 1.97 10.42 30.05
CA GLY A 204 0.99 9.73 30.88
C GLY A 204 1.48 8.39 31.41
N ARG A 205 0.58 7.68 32.10
CA ARG A 205 0.83 6.32 32.62
C ARG A 205 0.39 5.29 31.58
N PRO A 206 1.08 4.15 31.47
CA PRO A 206 0.60 3.04 30.66
C PRO A 206 -0.76 2.53 31.16
N THR A 207 -1.65 2.16 30.24
CA THR A 207 -2.96 1.56 30.56
C THR A 207 -3.30 0.46 29.57
N THR A 208 -4.06 -0.56 30.01
CA THR A 208 -4.62 -1.61 29.15
C THR A 208 -6.06 -1.31 28.72
N GLU A 209 -6.65 -0.25 29.25
CA GLU A 209 -8.02 0.17 28.93
C GLU A 209 -8.16 0.43 27.43
N ASN A 210 -9.12 -0.24 26.80
CA ASN A 210 -9.42 -0.13 25.36
C ASN A 210 -8.20 -0.27 24.44
N SER A 211 -7.23 -1.10 24.85
CA SER A 211 -6.08 -1.46 24.01
C SER A 211 -6.53 -2.23 22.76
N TRP A 212 -6.08 -1.78 21.59
CA TRP A 212 -6.34 -2.47 20.32
C TRP A 212 -5.58 -3.79 20.18
N PHE A 213 -4.55 -4.00 21.00
CA PHE A 213 -3.73 -5.20 21.00
C PHE A 213 -3.86 -5.89 22.36
N PRO A 214 -4.71 -6.93 22.45
CA PRO A 214 -4.90 -7.67 23.71
C PRO A 214 -3.57 -8.17 24.28
N GLY A 215 -3.36 -7.98 25.58
CA GLY A 215 -2.11 -8.31 26.26
C GLY A 215 -1.06 -7.20 26.27
N TYR A 216 -1.33 -6.05 25.64
CA TYR A 216 -0.47 -4.87 25.68
C TYR A 216 -1.11 -3.70 26.42
N GLN A 217 -0.29 -2.99 27.18
CA GLN A 217 -0.61 -1.65 27.69
C GLN A 217 -0.07 -0.60 26.73
N TRP A 218 -0.79 0.51 26.58
CA TRP A 218 -0.41 1.60 25.68
C TRP A 218 -0.07 2.89 26.44
N THR A 219 0.78 3.72 25.84
CA THR A 219 1.12 5.06 26.33
C THR A 219 1.22 6.02 25.15
N ILE A 220 0.69 7.24 25.29
CA ILE A 220 0.65 8.23 24.22
C ILE A 220 2.07 8.68 23.87
N LEU A 221 2.37 8.80 22.58
CA LEU A 221 3.64 9.27 22.02
C LEU A 221 3.48 10.62 21.35
N TYR A 222 4.38 11.53 21.72
CA TYR A 222 4.52 12.83 21.07
C TYR A 222 5.88 12.95 20.39
N CYS A 223 5.92 13.69 19.29
CA CYS A 223 7.18 14.07 18.67
C CYS A 223 8.04 14.87 19.66
N SER A 224 9.29 14.47 19.85
CA SER A 224 10.22 15.10 20.80
C SER A 224 10.52 16.56 20.47
N ARG A 225 10.37 16.95 19.19
CA ARG A 225 10.65 18.28 18.65
C ARG A 225 9.43 19.21 18.66
N CYS A 226 8.33 18.81 18.02
CA CYS A 226 7.15 19.67 17.87
C CYS A 226 6.00 19.35 18.83
N ARG A 227 6.11 18.28 19.63
CA ARG A 227 5.08 17.79 20.56
C ARG A 227 3.75 17.42 19.90
N ASP A 228 3.71 17.23 18.58
CA ASP A 228 2.53 16.69 17.91
C ASP A 228 2.32 15.20 18.25
N HIS A 229 1.06 14.77 18.35
CA HIS A 229 0.68 13.41 18.72
C HIS A 229 0.93 12.41 17.57
N LYS A 230 1.90 11.51 17.76
CA LYS A 230 2.34 10.55 16.73
C LYS A 230 1.83 9.13 16.89
N GLY A 231 1.18 8.81 18.00
CA GLY A 231 0.55 7.51 18.22
C GLY A 231 0.82 6.98 19.62
N TRP A 232 1.09 5.69 19.73
CA TRP A 232 1.18 5.00 21.02
C TRP A 232 2.33 3.99 21.06
N SER A 233 2.97 3.86 22.22
CA SER A 233 3.85 2.72 22.49
C SER A 233 3.05 1.61 23.12
N PHE A 234 3.22 0.39 22.66
CA PHE A 234 2.61 -0.81 23.21
C PHE A 234 3.69 -1.63 23.90
N ASP A 235 3.56 -1.82 25.21
CA ASP A 235 4.45 -2.63 26.01
C ASP A 235 3.67 -3.88 26.48
N ALA A 236 4.26 -5.06 26.35
CA ALA A 236 3.62 -6.31 26.75
C ALA A 236 3.39 -6.35 28.26
N VAL A 237 2.20 -6.78 28.69
CA VAL A 237 1.87 -6.94 30.11
C VAL A 237 2.57 -8.19 30.69
N LYS A 238 2.80 -9.20 29.85
CA LYS A 238 3.47 -10.46 30.21
C LYS A 238 4.72 -10.67 29.35
N LYS A 239 5.69 -11.42 29.89
CA LYS A 239 7.00 -11.65 29.25
C LYS A 239 7.00 -12.75 28.17
N ASP A 240 5.89 -13.45 28.00
CA ASP A 240 5.69 -14.51 27.00
C ASP A 240 5.21 -13.97 25.64
N LEU A 241 4.78 -12.71 25.59
CA LEU A 241 4.36 -12.07 24.35
C LEU A 241 5.55 -11.60 23.52
N VAL A 242 5.43 -11.79 22.20
CA VAL A 242 6.40 -11.31 21.21
C VAL A 242 5.65 -10.48 20.17
N PRO A 243 6.08 -9.23 19.89
CA PRO A 243 7.20 -8.53 20.53
C PRO A 243 6.88 -8.07 21.95
N LEU A 244 7.89 -7.91 22.82
CA LEU A 244 7.70 -7.35 24.16
C LEU A 244 7.33 -5.87 24.14
N LYS A 245 7.69 -5.17 23.06
CA LYS A 245 7.39 -3.76 22.85
C LYS A 245 7.34 -3.47 21.37
N PHE A 246 6.41 -2.60 20.98
CA PHE A 246 6.34 -2.02 19.65
C PHE A 246 5.64 -0.66 19.71
N TYR A 247 5.47 -0.01 18.57
CA TYR A 247 4.83 1.28 18.45
C TYR A 247 3.76 1.24 17.37
N GLY A 248 2.59 1.82 17.66
CA GLY A 248 1.55 2.08 16.70
C GLY A 248 1.55 3.57 16.34
N LEU A 249 2.03 3.90 15.15
CA LEU A 249 2.18 5.27 14.68
C LEU A 249 0.99 5.69 13.83
N ARG A 250 0.44 6.88 14.09
CA ARG A 250 -0.67 7.43 13.31
C ARG A 250 -0.18 7.79 11.91
N ARG A 251 -0.83 7.24 10.88
CA ARG A 251 -0.47 7.51 9.48
C ARG A 251 -0.48 9.00 9.11
N PRO A 252 -1.49 9.83 9.49
CA PRO A 252 -1.47 11.26 9.18
C PRO A 252 -0.33 12.04 9.84
N GLY A 253 0.26 11.49 10.92
CA GLY A 253 1.39 12.11 11.61
C GLY A 253 2.74 11.88 10.94
N LEU A 254 2.77 11.15 9.82
CA LEU A 254 3.96 10.65 9.16
C LEU A 254 4.01 11.05 7.68
N VAL A 255 5.22 11.33 7.20
CA VAL A 255 5.52 11.59 5.79
C VAL A 255 6.58 10.58 5.32
N PHE A 256 6.29 9.92 4.21
CA PHE A 256 7.19 8.95 3.59
C PHE A 256 8.17 9.67 2.67
N SER A 257 9.46 9.38 2.81
CA SER A 257 10.49 9.92 1.93
C SER A 257 11.44 8.81 1.51
N VAL A 258 11.82 8.79 0.23
CA VAL A 258 12.81 7.85 -0.29
C VAL A 258 14.18 8.30 0.17
N LYS A 259 14.91 7.41 0.85
CA LYS A 259 16.30 7.65 1.23
C LYS A 259 17.14 7.73 -0.05
N LYS A 260 17.76 8.89 -0.30
CA LYS A 260 18.77 8.98 -1.37
C LYS A 260 19.97 8.13 -0.95
N PRO A 261 20.60 7.37 -1.88
CA PRO A 261 21.87 6.72 -1.59
C PRO A 261 22.85 7.77 -1.09
N SER A 262 23.48 7.53 0.07
CA SER A 262 24.58 8.38 0.52
C SER A 262 25.73 8.24 -0.46
N GLU A 263 26.25 9.35 -0.99
CA GLU A 263 27.36 9.41 -1.96
C GLU A 263 28.71 8.87 -1.42
N ASN A 264 28.73 8.17 -0.28
CA ASN A 264 29.94 7.77 0.43
C ASN A 264 30.11 6.24 0.60
N GLU A 265 29.44 5.42 -0.21
CA GLU A 265 29.76 3.98 -0.33
C GLU A 265 30.15 3.65 -1.77
N SER A 266 31.37 4.03 -2.15
CA SER A 266 32.06 3.60 -3.38
C SER A 266 33.49 3.20 -3.02
#